data_AF-A0A9P7DXG8-F1
#
_entry.id   AF-A0A9P7DXG8-F1
#
_cell.length_a   1.000
_cell.length_b   1.000
_cell.length_c   1.000
_cell.angle_alpha   90.00
_cell.angle_beta   90.00
_cell.angle_gamma   90.00
#
_symmetry.space_group_name_H-M   'P 1'
#
loop_
_entity.id
_entity.type
_entity.pdbx_description
1 polymer ?
#
loop_
_entity_poly.entity_id
_entity_poly.type
_entity_poly.pdbx_seq_one_letter_code
_entity_poly.pdbx_strand_id
1 'polypeptide(L)'
;MSSADIGMPLDTATIMSTVLEGILYGFSVLMFIGTIWIFTYKKRMENVNQPVAVVAVLLFLLSTTHMVIEIIRVEDGLVKSRDTFPGGPAAFFADVKQKMYVTKSAVNLMQTLLGDGIVIYRCNVVWKSVRVIILPCMMWCAVAVCGSCKVYYLSQTPTSNAKSLFTDETGRWTAAFITLTFATNLFSSGLLAYRIWTIERRVSTVRTRKGIMPILRVLVDAAILYSVSNCSAIICFARSNNGLYVIGDMINPTISIAFYMVFIRIAINKDTQEFISTVCVGTGETDRGIPLHYPIQPLRTSSTAYKQDDTSS
;
A
#
# COMPACT_ATOMS: atom_id res chain seq x y z
N MET A 1 -2.51 -49.66 9.27
CA MET A 1 -3.41 -48.53 8.96
C MET A 1 -2.65 -47.26 9.29
N SER A 2 -2.23 -46.55 8.25
CA SER A 2 -1.35 -45.39 8.29
C SER A 2 -2.05 -44.20 8.91
N SER A 3 -1.55 -43.70 10.03
CA SER A 3 -1.83 -42.35 10.50
C SER A 3 -1.29 -41.40 9.43
N ALA A 4 -2.16 -40.98 8.51
CA ALA A 4 -1.83 -39.97 7.52
C ALA A 4 -1.43 -38.71 8.28
N ASP A 5 -0.16 -38.30 8.12
CA ASP A 5 0.30 -36.98 8.55
C ASP A 5 -0.64 -35.94 7.93
N ILE A 6 -1.46 -35.30 8.77
CA ILE A 6 -2.43 -34.26 8.39
C ILE A 6 -1.69 -32.93 8.15
N GLY A 7 -0.56 -32.97 7.47
CA GLY A 7 0.29 -31.82 7.19
C GLY A 7 0.76 -31.84 5.75
N MET A 8 0.63 -30.70 5.06
CA MET A 8 1.20 -30.57 3.72
C MET A 8 2.72 -30.77 3.80
N PRO A 9 3.32 -31.64 2.96
CA PRO A 9 4.77 -31.75 2.84
C PRO A 9 5.39 -30.39 2.53
N LEU A 10 6.56 -30.10 3.11
CA LEU A 10 7.22 -28.81 2.98
C LEU A 10 7.50 -28.46 1.50
N ASP A 11 7.94 -29.46 0.72
CA ASP A 11 8.25 -29.33 -0.71
C ASP A 11 7.01 -28.91 -1.52
N THR A 12 5.87 -29.56 -1.27
CA THR A 12 4.59 -29.24 -1.90
C THR A 12 4.12 -27.84 -1.49
N ALA A 13 4.27 -27.48 -0.21
CA ALA A 13 3.93 -26.15 0.29
C ALA A 13 4.77 -25.07 -0.39
N THR A 14 6.08 -25.28 -0.55
CA THR A 14 6.97 -24.33 -1.24
C THR A 14 6.57 -24.16 -2.70
N ILE A 15 6.36 -25.23 -3.46
CA ILE A 15 5.95 -25.12 -4.88
C ILE A 15 4.63 -24.36 -5.01
N MET A 16 3.63 -24.71 -4.18
CA MET A 16 2.34 -24.04 -4.20
C MET A 16 2.46 -22.56 -3.82
N SER A 17 3.30 -22.26 -2.82
CA SER A 17 3.63 -20.90 -2.41
C SER A 17 4.19 -20.07 -3.56
N THR A 18 5.24 -20.55 -4.22
CA THR A 18 5.91 -19.84 -5.31
C THR A 18 4.98 -19.57 -6.49
N VAL A 19 4.10 -20.53 -6.85
CA VAL A 19 3.13 -20.34 -7.93
C VAL A 19 2.09 -19.28 -7.58
N LEU A 20 1.51 -19.35 -6.37
CA LEU A 20 0.50 -18.39 -5.91
C LEU A 20 1.10 -16.99 -5.73
N GLU A 21 2.29 -16.91 -5.15
CA GLU A 21 3.06 -15.67 -5.05
C GLU A 21 3.35 -15.09 -6.44
N GLY A 22 3.72 -15.94 -7.42
CA GLY A 22 3.96 -15.57 -8.82
C GLY A 22 2.76 -14.89 -9.47
N ILE A 23 1.57 -15.45 -9.29
CA ILE A 23 0.31 -14.90 -9.83
C ILE A 23 0.03 -13.53 -9.22
N LEU A 24 0.12 -13.42 -7.88
CA LEU A 24 -0.13 -12.16 -7.18
C LEU A 24 0.92 -11.10 -7.52
N TYR A 25 2.18 -11.48 -7.65
CA TYR A 25 3.25 -10.60 -8.09
C TYR A 25 3.00 -10.07 -9.51
N GLY A 26 2.54 -10.91 -10.44
CA GLY A 26 2.13 -10.47 -11.77
C GLY A 26 1.07 -9.37 -11.72
N PHE A 27 0.05 -9.52 -10.86
CA PHE A 27 -0.95 -8.47 -10.64
C PHE A 27 -0.36 -7.20 -10.02
N SER A 28 0.55 -7.35 -9.06
CA SER A 28 1.30 -6.25 -8.44
C SER A 28 2.10 -5.44 -9.49
N VAL A 29 2.77 -6.12 -10.43
CA VAL A 29 3.51 -5.48 -11.54
C VAL A 29 2.57 -4.67 -12.43
N LEU A 30 1.43 -5.24 -12.83
CA LEU A 30 0.44 -4.53 -13.65
C LEU A 30 -0.09 -3.26 -12.95
N MET A 31 -0.39 -3.37 -11.66
CA MET A 31 -0.84 -2.26 -10.84
C MET A 31 0.25 -1.19 -10.63
N PHE A 32 1.51 -1.59 -10.52
CA PHE A 32 2.66 -0.68 -10.49
C PHE A 32 2.81 0.09 -11.81
N ILE A 33 2.73 -0.60 -12.96
CA ILE A 33 2.77 0.04 -14.28
C ILE A 33 1.63 1.06 -14.41
N GLY A 34 0.41 0.69 -14.00
CA GLY A 34 -0.74 1.61 -13.98
C GLY A 34 -0.49 2.83 -13.08
N THR A 35 0.13 2.62 -11.92
CA THR A 35 0.50 3.69 -10.99
C THR A 35 1.52 4.65 -11.60
N ILE A 36 2.59 4.13 -12.22
CA ILE A 36 3.61 4.94 -12.91
C ILE A 36 3.04 5.64 -14.14
N TRP A 37 2.14 4.99 -14.89
CA TRP A 37 1.46 5.59 -16.03
C TRP A 37 0.65 6.82 -15.61
N ILE A 38 -0.12 6.70 -14.52
CA ILE A 38 -0.88 7.83 -13.95
C ILE A 38 0.08 8.96 -13.54
N PHE A 39 1.25 8.63 -13.00
CA PHE A 39 2.26 9.63 -12.62
C PHE A 39 2.93 10.33 -13.81
N THR A 40 3.24 9.60 -14.88
CA THR A 40 4.06 10.08 -16.00
C THR A 40 3.23 10.71 -17.13
N TYR A 41 2.14 10.04 -17.55
CA TYR A 41 1.33 10.47 -18.68
C TYR A 41 0.60 11.79 -18.42
N LYS A 42 0.25 12.08 -17.16
CA LYS A 42 -0.55 13.26 -16.81
C LYS A 42 0.23 14.55 -16.62
N LYS A 43 1.57 14.55 -16.66
CA LYS A 43 2.49 15.72 -16.74
C LYS A 43 2.02 17.05 -16.10
N ARG A 44 1.29 17.01 -14.98
CA ARG A 44 0.74 18.19 -14.29
C ARG A 44 0.88 17.99 -12.80
N MET A 45 2.12 17.98 -12.35
CA MET A 45 2.45 17.91 -10.95
C MET A 45 3.49 18.97 -10.61
N GLU A 46 3.05 20.21 -10.51
CA GLU A 46 3.75 21.18 -9.65
C GLU A 46 3.64 20.79 -8.16
N ASN A 47 2.80 19.80 -7.81
CA ASN A 47 2.61 19.30 -6.46
C ASN A 47 2.55 17.76 -6.40
N VAL A 48 3.55 17.04 -6.95
CA VAL A 48 3.68 15.60 -6.63
C VAL A 48 3.95 15.48 -5.14
N ASN A 49 3.17 14.66 -4.44
CA ASN A 49 3.65 14.08 -3.18
C ASN A 49 4.80 13.10 -3.51
N GLN A 50 5.99 13.62 -3.81
CA GLN A 50 7.25 12.89 -4.00
C GLN A 50 7.39 11.67 -3.07
N PRO A 51 7.04 11.75 -1.76
CA PRO A 51 7.09 10.57 -0.89
C PRO A 51 6.29 9.36 -1.38
N VAL A 52 5.14 9.54 -2.04
CA VAL A 52 4.28 8.42 -2.43
C VAL A 52 4.83 7.67 -3.65
N ALA A 53 5.46 8.40 -4.59
CA ALA A 53 6.14 7.78 -5.72
C ALA A 53 7.38 7.00 -5.27
N VAL A 54 8.17 7.57 -4.34
CA VAL A 54 9.32 6.87 -3.74
C VAL A 54 8.88 5.59 -3.05
N VAL A 55 7.82 5.65 -2.25
CA VAL A 55 7.26 4.47 -1.58
C VAL A 55 6.77 3.42 -2.57
N ALA A 56 6.09 3.83 -3.65
CA ALA A 56 5.62 2.89 -4.69
C ALA A 56 6.81 2.12 -5.31
N VAL A 57 7.90 2.82 -5.62
CA VAL A 57 9.12 2.20 -6.15
C VAL A 57 9.77 1.29 -5.11
N LEU A 58 9.83 1.69 -3.84
CA LEU A 58 10.40 0.86 -2.77
C LEU A 58 9.60 -0.44 -2.57
N LEU A 59 8.27 -0.37 -2.54
CA LEU A 59 7.41 -1.56 -2.42
C LEU A 59 7.56 -2.48 -3.63
N PHE A 60 7.69 -1.92 -4.83
CA PHE A 60 7.98 -2.71 -6.03
C PHE A 60 9.32 -3.43 -5.93
N LEU A 61 10.40 -2.71 -5.61
CA LEU A 61 11.74 -3.29 -5.48
C LEU A 61 11.81 -4.39 -4.42
N LEU A 62 11.18 -4.19 -3.26
CA LEU A 62 11.10 -5.20 -2.21
C LEU A 62 10.32 -6.43 -2.66
N SER A 63 9.18 -6.23 -3.33
CA SER A 63 8.37 -7.34 -3.85
C SER A 63 9.13 -8.13 -4.93
N THR A 64 9.87 -7.46 -5.82
CA THR A 64 10.73 -8.13 -6.81
C THR A 64 11.87 -8.89 -6.13
N THR A 65 12.50 -8.28 -5.12
CA THR A 65 13.56 -8.94 -4.36
C THR A 65 13.05 -10.19 -3.65
N HIS A 66 11.86 -10.12 -3.03
CA HIS A 66 11.23 -11.27 -2.39
C HIS A 66 10.96 -12.40 -3.38
N MET A 67 10.39 -12.09 -4.55
CA MET A 67 10.15 -13.06 -5.64
C MET A 67 11.44 -13.71 -6.13
N VAL A 68 12.50 -12.93 -6.38
CA VAL A 68 13.79 -13.45 -6.85
C VAL A 68 14.42 -14.38 -5.81
N ILE A 69 14.37 -13.99 -4.53
CA ILE A 69 14.85 -14.83 -3.43
C ILE A 69 14.09 -16.15 -3.39
N GLU A 70 12.77 -16.12 -3.60
CA GLU A 70 11.95 -17.33 -3.59
C GLU A 70 12.28 -18.27 -4.75
N ILE A 71 12.44 -17.75 -5.97
CA ILE A 71 12.81 -18.54 -7.14
C ILE A 71 14.16 -19.23 -6.92
N ILE A 72 15.18 -18.49 -6.47
CA ILE A 72 16.51 -19.06 -6.21
C ILE A 72 16.43 -20.12 -5.12
N ARG A 73 15.62 -19.90 -4.06
CA ARG A 73 15.44 -20.89 -2.99
C ARG A 73 14.77 -22.18 -3.49
N VAL A 74 13.77 -22.06 -4.36
CA VAL A 74 13.12 -23.22 -4.98
C VAL A 74 14.09 -23.98 -5.88
N GLU A 75 14.90 -23.27 -6.68
CA GLU A 75 15.93 -23.87 -7.51
C GLU A 75 17.00 -24.60 -6.68
N ASP A 76 17.51 -23.95 -5.63
CA ASP A 76 18.54 -24.54 -4.79
C ASP A 76 18.03 -25.75 -4.00
N GLY A 77 16.77 -25.71 -3.54
CA GLY A 77 16.16 -26.79 -2.77
C GLY A 77 15.68 -27.98 -3.60
N LEU A 78 15.10 -27.74 -4.78
CA LEU A 78 14.56 -28.82 -5.62
C LEU A 78 15.56 -29.35 -6.66
N VAL A 79 16.47 -28.50 -7.15
CA VAL A 79 17.38 -28.85 -8.27
C VAL A 79 18.80 -29.06 -7.78
N LYS A 80 19.41 -28.07 -7.12
CA LYS A 80 20.86 -28.13 -6.80
C LYS A 80 21.19 -29.04 -5.63
N SER A 81 20.31 -29.14 -4.63
CA SER A 81 20.57 -29.89 -3.38
C SER A 81 19.75 -31.18 -3.25
N ARG A 82 19.16 -31.66 -4.35
CA ARG A 82 18.23 -32.81 -4.38
C ARG A 82 18.82 -34.09 -3.77
N ASP A 83 20.09 -34.36 -4.07
CA ASP A 83 20.77 -35.61 -3.67
C ASP A 83 21.86 -35.39 -2.61
N THR A 84 22.04 -34.15 -2.14
CA THR A 84 23.18 -33.76 -1.29
C THR A 84 22.91 -33.91 0.21
N PHE A 85 21.64 -34.01 0.62
CA PHE A 85 21.24 -34.14 2.03
C PHE A 85 20.64 -35.52 2.35
N PRO A 86 21.05 -36.19 3.45
CA PRO A 86 20.43 -37.44 3.90
C PRO A 86 19.03 -37.15 4.47
N GLY A 87 18.03 -37.16 3.60
CA GLY A 87 16.64 -36.79 3.93
C GLY A 87 15.86 -36.14 2.77
N GLY A 88 16.51 -35.86 1.64
CA GLY A 88 15.88 -35.29 0.45
C GLY A 88 15.56 -33.78 0.55
N PRO A 89 14.81 -33.22 -0.42
CA PRO A 89 14.50 -31.78 -0.48
C PRO A 89 13.79 -31.23 0.77
N ALA A 90 12.94 -32.05 1.41
CA ALA A 90 12.28 -31.70 2.66
C ALA A 90 13.24 -31.37 3.82
N ALA A 91 14.41 -32.02 3.86
CA ALA A 91 15.45 -31.72 4.86
C ALA A 91 16.17 -30.39 4.56
N PHE A 92 16.31 -30.02 3.27
CA PHE A 92 16.85 -28.73 2.85
C PHE A 92 15.89 -27.58 3.20
N PHE A 93 14.59 -27.76 2.94
CA PHE A 93 13.58 -26.75 3.30
C PHE A 93 13.35 -26.65 4.82
N ALA A 94 13.67 -27.71 5.57
CA ALA A 94 13.66 -27.71 7.03
C ALA A 94 14.83 -26.94 7.66
N ASP A 95 15.92 -26.70 6.91
CA ASP A 95 17.04 -25.88 7.37
C ASP A 95 16.71 -24.37 7.24
N VAL A 96 16.09 -23.88 8.30
CA VAL A 96 15.74 -22.47 8.49
C VAL A 96 16.95 -21.53 8.66
N LYS A 97 18.17 -22.08 8.77
CA LYS A 97 19.41 -21.31 8.98
C LYS A 97 20.08 -20.84 7.70
N GLN A 98 19.56 -21.22 6.54
CA GLN A 98 20.06 -20.74 5.27
C GLN A 98 19.96 -19.22 5.21
N LYS A 99 21.08 -18.57 4.86
CA LYS A 99 21.16 -17.11 4.70
C LYS A 99 20.01 -16.58 3.83
N MET A 100 19.62 -17.36 2.82
CA MET A 100 18.49 -17.13 1.93
C MET A 100 17.15 -16.92 2.68
N TYR A 101 16.82 -17.79 3.65
CA TYR A 101 15.56 -17.71 4.41
C TYR A 101 15.55 -16.54 5.41
N VAL A 102 16.70 -16.27 6.03
CA VAL A 102 16.86 -15.11 6.92
C VAL A 102 16.70 -13.81 6.12
N THR A 103 17.33 -13.71 4.95
CA THR A 103 17.18 -12.55 4.05
C THR A 103 15.74 -12.41 3.56
N LYS A 104 15.07 -13.51 3.20
CA LYS A 104 13.63 -13.51 2.85
C LYS A 104 12.78 -12.93 3.97
N SER A 105 12.98 -13.41 5.21
CA SER A 105 12.24 -12.94 6.38
C SER A 105 12.51 -11.45 6.68
N ALA A 106 13.74 -10.98 6.46
CA ALA A 106 14.10 -9.56 6.61
C ALA A 106 13.45 -8.67 5.54
N VAL A 107 13.40 -9.12 4.29
CA VAL A 107 12.69 -8.42 3.20
C VAL A 107 11.19 -8.35 3.51
N ASN A 108 10.59 -9.45 3.95
CA ASN A 108 9.19 -9.49 4.39
C ASN A 108 8.90 -8.52 5.55
N LEU A 109 9.81 -8.43 6.53
CA LEU A 109 9.70 -7.47 7.62
C LEU A 109 9.72 -6.03 7.09
N MET A 110 10.67 -5.69 6.22
CA MET A 110 10.78 -4.35 5.65
C MET A 110 9.51 -3.98 4.85
N GLN A 111 9.01 -4.92 4.05
CA GLN A 111 7.80 -4.73 3.25
C GLN A 111 6.55 -4.51 4.13
N THR A 112 6.43 -5.28 5.21
CA THR A 112 5.36 -5.12 6.20
C THR A 112 5.45 -3.75 6.89
N LEU A 113 6.64 -3.36 7.34
CA LEU A 113 6.85 -2.07 8.01
C LEU A 113 6.55 -0.89 7.11
N LEU A 114 6.94 -0.96 5.83
CA LEU A 114 6.57 0.07 4.85
C LEU A 114 5.06 0.09 4.62
N GLY A 115 4.42 -1.08 4.44
CA GLY A 115 2.97 -1.20 4.28
C GLY A 115 2.20 -0.52 5.41
N ASP A 116 2.46 -0.91 6.66
CA ASP A 116 1.82 -0.34 7.84
C ASP A 116 2.14 1.15 8.01
N GLY A 117 3.41 1.53 7.80
CA GLY A 117 3.88 2.90 7.93
C GLY A 117 3.16 3.86 7.00
N ILE A 118 2.80 3.42 5.79
CA ILE A 118 2.03 4.22 4.83
C ILE A 118 0.60 4.44 5.31
N VAL A 119 -0.05 3.40 5.85
CA VAL A 119 -1.41 3.54 6.38
C VAL A 119 -1.43 4.54 7.53
N ILE A 120 -0.42 4.46 8.41
CA ILE A 120 -0.22 5.41 9.52
C ILE A 120 0.06 6.83 9.00
N TYR A 121 0.95 6.99 8.02
CA TYR A 121 1.24 8.29 7.40
C TYR A 121 -0.03 8.93 6.83
N ARG A 122 -0.87 8.15 6.14
CA ARG A 122 -2.14 8.63 5.59
C ARG A 122 -3.13 9.00 6.68
N CYS A 123 -3.16 8.22 7.78
CA CYS A 123 -3.95 8.56 8.95
C CYS A 123 -3.49 9.89 9.57
N ASN A 124 -2.18 10.13 9.65
CA ASN A 124 -1.61 11.39 10.14
C ASN A 124 -2.04 12.60 9.31
N VAL A 125 -1.92 12.51 7.98
CA VAL A 125 -2.30 13.59 7.06
C VAL A 125 -3.78 13.97 7.19
N VAL A 126 -4.67 12.99 7.46
CA VAL A 126 -6.12 13.22 7.55
C VAL A 126 -6.57 13.69 8.95
N TRP A 127 -5.95 13.17 10.02
CA TRP A 127 -6.34 13.53 11.38
C TRP A 127 -5.76 14.86 11.86
N LYS A 128 -4.56 15.24 11.41
CA LYS A 128 -3.81 16.43 11.87
C LYS A 128 -3.72 16.57 13.41
N SER A 129 -3.86 15.46 14.15
CA SER A 129 -3.86 15.42 15.62
C SER A 129 -2.95 14.31 16.10
N VAL A 130 -1.86 14.70 16.77
CA VAL A 130 -0.79 13.79 17.21
C VAL A 130 -1.31 12.74 18.20
N ARG A 131 -2.28 13.09 19.05
CA ARG A 131 -2.79 12.20 20.11
C ARG A 131 -3.37 10.89 19.59
N VAL A 132 -4.02 10.92 18.43
CA VAL A 132 -4.70 9.75 17.83
C VAL A 132 -3.70 8.83 17.13
N ILE A 133 -2.52 9.35 16.76
CA ILE A 133 -1.52 8.65 15.94
C ILE A 133 -0.45 7.99 16.81
N ILE A 134 -0.26 8.45 18.05
CA ILE A 134 0.67 7.84 19.00
C ILE A 134 0.40 6.34 19.15
N LEU A 135 -0.86 5.93 19.25
CA LEU A 135 -1.23 4.52 19.44
C LEU A 135 -0.83 3.66 18.21
N PRO A 136 -1.24 3.97 16.96
CA PRO A 136 -0.74 3.26 15.78
C PRO A 136 0.79 3.24 15.66
N CYS A 137 1.47 4.35 15.99
CA CYS A 137 2.94 4.40 15.96
C CYS A 137 3.58 3.48 16.99
N MET A 138 3.04 3.42 18.22
CA MET A 138 3.53 2.50 19.24
C MET A 138 3.36 1.04 18.82
N MET A 139 2.21 0.69 18.22
CA MET A 139 1.99 -0.66 17.71
C MET A 139 2.95 -1.00 16.55
N TRP A 140 3.19 -0.04 15.64
CA TRP A 140 4.16 -0.21 14.56
C TRP A 140 5.60 -0.42 15.06
N CYS A 141 6.02 0.34 16.08
CA CYS A 141 7.30 0.10 16.74
C CYS A 141 7.37 -1.30 17.37
N ALA A 142 6.28 -1.77 17.99
CA ALA A 142 6.21 -3.13 18.53
C ALA A 142 6.34 -4.20 17.42
N VAL A 143 5.70 -3.99 16.26
CA VAL A 143 5.87 -4.87 15.08
C VAL A 143 7.33 -4.90 14.62
N ALA A 144 8.00 -3.73 14.56
CA ALA A 144 9.39 -3.65 14.17
C ALA A 144 10.33 -4.41 15.13
N VAL A 145 10.10 -4.28 16.45
CA VAL A 145 10.87 -4.99 17.47
C VAL A 145 10.63 -6.49 17.38
N CYS A 146 9.36 -6.93 17.40
CA CYS A 146 9.03 -8.36 17.33
C CYS A 146 9.52 -9.00 16.02
N GLY A 147 9.41 -8.30 14.90
CA GLY A 147 9.93 -8.75 13.61
C GLY A 147 11.45 -8.85 13.59
N SER A 148 12.16 -7.89 14.17
CA SER A 148 13.62 -7.93 14.28
C SER A 148 14.09 -9.07 15.18
N CYS A 149 13.42 -9.29 16.31
CA CYS A 149 13.66 -10.44 17.18
C CYS A 149 13.40 -11.75 16.45
N LYS A 150 12.29 -11.87 15.69
CA LYS A 150 12.02 -13.04 14.85
C LYS A 150 13.20 -13.34 13.92
N VAL A 151 13.69 -12.35 13.17
CA VAL A 151 14.82 -12.53 12.23
C VAL A 151 16.12 -12.91 12.98
N TYR A 152 16.35 -12.33 14.15
CA TYR A 152 17.53 -12.61 14.98
C TYR A 152 17.52 -14.02 15.59
N TYR A 153 16.40 -14.48 16.13
CA TYR A 153 16.30 -15.85 16.68
C TYR A 153 16.30 -16.89 15.56
N LEU A 154 15.73 -16.55 14.41
CA LEU A 154 15.78 -17.39 13.22
C LEU A 154 17.22 -17.63 12.74
N SER A 155 18.09 -16.61 12.77
CA SER A 155 19.49 -16.78 12.38
C SER A 155 20.32 -17.62 13.35
N GLN A 156 19.89 -17.75 14.61
CA GLN A 156 20.60 -18.49 15.66
C GLN A 156 20.11 -19.92 15.86
N THR A 157 18.89 -20.27 15.44
CA THR A 157 18.25 -21.58 15.68
C THR A 157 19.03 -22.74 15.01
N PRO A 158 19.41 -23.83 15.71
CA PRO A 158 20.10 -24.99 15.11
C PRO A 158 19.31 -25.68 13.98
N THR A 159 20.03 -26.06 12.93
CA THR A 159 19.65 -26.50 11.56
C THR A 159 18.68 -27.70 11.44
N SER A 160 18.21 -28.34 12.51
CA SER A 160 17.66 -29.71 12.38
C SER A 160 16.13 -29.88 12.44
N ASN A 161 15.30 -28.84 12.65
CA ASN A 161 13.86 -29.06 12.80
C ASN A 161 12.98 -27.91 12.26
N ALA A 162 12.20 -28.18 11.19
CA ALA A 162 11.14 -27.28 10.71
C ALA A 162 10.07 -26.97 11.76
N LYS A 163 9.91 -27.84 12.77
CA LYS A 163 9.02 -27.61 13.93
C LYS A 163 9.47 -26.47 14.85
N SER A 164 10.74 -26.05 14.80
CA SER A 164 11.26 -24.94 15.61
C SER A 164 10.53 -23.61 15.37
N LEU A 165 9.93 -23.42 14.18
CA LEU A 165 9.07 -22.27 13.89
C LEU A 165 7.76 -22.25 14.69
N PHE A 166 7.34 -23.39 15.24
CA PHE A 166 6.06 -23.54 15.94
C PHE A 166 6.22 -23.83 17.44
N THR A 167 7.34 -24.41 17.87
CA THR A 167 7.51 -24.89 19.26
C THR A 167 8.49 -24.08 20.11
N ASP A 168 9.40 -23.33 19.49
CA ASP A 168 10.54 -22.73 20.21
C ASP A 168 10.35 -21.20 20.37
N GLU A 169 11.35 -20.52 20.93
CA GLU A 169 11.37 -19.05 21.07
C GLU A 169 11.04 -18.32 19.76
N THR A 170 11.49 -18.86 18.61
CA THR A 170 11.18 -18.36 17.26
C THR A 170 9.69 -18.36 16.96
N GLY A 171 8.94 -19.37 17.43
CA GLY A 171 7.49 -19.43 17.28
C GLY A 171 6.75 -18.37 18.08
N ARG A 172 7.22 -18.06 19.30
CA ARG A 172 6.64 -16.97 20.13
C ARG A 172 6.78 -15.62 19.44
N TRP A 173 7.97 -15.31 18.92
CA TRP A 173 8.21 -14.06 18.19
C TRP A 173 7.45 -14.00 16.86
N THR A 174 7.30 -15.14 16.17
CA THR A 174 6.50 -15.23 14.94
C THR A 174 5.01 -14.98 15.22
N ALA A 175 4.46 -15.61 16.26
CA ALA A 175 3.08 -15.39 16.68
C ALA A 175 2.82 -13.93 17.07
N ALA A 176 3.74 -13.34 17.85
CA ALA A 176 3.68 -11.94 18.25
C ALA A 176 3.73 -11.02 17.02
N PHE A 177 4.65 -11.26 16.08
CA PHE A 177 4.77 -10.50 14.84
C PHE A 177 3.48 -10.53 14.01
N ILE A 178 2.93 -11.72 13.74
CA ILE A 178 1.72 -11.86 12.92
C ILE A 178 0.52 -11.22 13.61
N THR A 179 0.35 -11.45 14.92
CA THR A 179 -0.79 -10.92 15.68
C THR A 179 -0.73 -9.40 15.83
N LEU A 180 0.46 -8.85 16.12
CA LEU A 180 0.66 -7.40 16.20
C LEU A 180 0.47 -6.74 14.83
N THR A 181 0.95 -7.34 13.76
CA THR A 181 0.74 -6.82 12.38
C THR A 181 -0.75 -6.79 12.05
N PHE A 182 -1.47 -7.89 12.31
CA PHE A 182 -2.92 -7.95 12.13
C PHE A 182 -3.66 -6.85 12.92
N ALA A 183 -3.33 -6.71 14.21
CA ALA A 183 -3.95 -5.71 15.07
C ALA A 183 -3.62 -4.27 14.63
N THR A 184 -2.36 -4.01 14.27
CA THR A 184 -1.88 -2.70 13.80
C THR A 184 -2.58 -2.29 12.51
N ASN A 185 -2.69 -3.21 11.55
CA ASN A 185 -3.38 -2.93 10.30
C ASN A 185 -4.88 -2.71 10.52
N LEU A 186 -5.55 -3.54 11.32
CA LEU A 186 -6.98 -3.39 11.59
C LEU A 186 -7.28 -2.07 12.30
N PHE A 187 -6.46 -1.73 13.30
CA PHE A 187 -6.60 -0.48 14.05
C PHE A 187 -6.34 0.73 13.15
N SER A 188 -5.22 0.76 12.42
CA SER A 188 -4.86 1.89 11.56
C SER A 188 -5.84 2.09 10.39
N SER A 189 -6.27 1.01 9.74
CA SER A 189 -7.28 1.03 8.68
C SER A 189 -8.65 1.45 9.20
N GLY A 190 -9.07 0.96 10.37
CA GLY A 190 -10.32 1.35 11.01
C GLY A 190 -10.35 2.83 11.38
N LEU A 191 -9.25 3.34 11.96
CA LEU A 191 -9.10 4.75 12.33
C LEU A 191 -9.15 5.68 11.10
N LEU A 192 -8.52 5.25 10.00
CA LEU A 192 -8.54 5.96 8.73
C LEU A 192 -9.95 5.97 8.11
N ALA A 193 -10.61 4.80 8.05
CA ALA A 193 -11.97 4.66 7.52
C ALA A 193 -12.98 5.48 8.33
N TYR A 194 -12.94 5.38 9.67
CA TYR A 194 -13.83 6.13 10.56
C TYR A 194 -13.69 7.64 10.37
N ARG A 195 -12.46 8.13 10.21
CA ARG A 195 -12.21 9.55 10.00
C ARG A 195 -12.73 10.04 8.66
N ILE A 196 -12.47 9.28 7.60
CA ILE A 196 -12.97 9.61 6.25
C ILE A 196 -14.50 9.64 6.26
N TRP A 197 -15.14 8.66 6.89
CA TRP A 197 -16.60 8.64 7.05
C TRP A 197 -17.10 9.85 7.87
N THR A 198 -16.43 10.20 8.97
CA THR A 198 -16.82 11.36 9.77
C THR A 198 -16.73 12.67 8.99
N ILE A 199 -15.68 12.83 8.18
CA ILE A 199 -15.51 14.00 7.29
C ILE A 199 -16.64 14.01 6.25
N GLU A 200 -16.89 12.89 5.58
CA GLU A 200 -17.96 12.77 4.59
C GLU A 200 -19.34 13.08 5.19
N ARG A 201 -19.64 12.58 6.39
CA ARG A 201 -20.92 12.84 7.07
C ARG A 201 -21.11 14.32 7.41
N ARG A 202 -20.04 15.03 7.79
CA ARG A 202 -20.08 16.48 8.06
C ARG A 202 -20.25 17.31 6.78
N VAL A 203 -19.64 16.88 5.67
CA VAL A 203 -19.72 17.58 4.38
C VAL A 203 -21.04 17.28 3.65
N SER A 204 -21.59 16.08 3.80
CA SER A 204 -22.86 15.64 3.21
C SER A 204 -24.05 16.49 3.67
N THR A 205 -24.04 17.00 4.91
CA THR A 205 -25.08 17.92 5.42
C THR A 205 -25.08 19.27 4.69
N VAL A 206 -23.97 19.64 4.03
CA VAL A 206 -23.79 20.92 3.33
C VAL A 206 -23.76 20.73 1.80
N ARG A 207 -23.50 19.52 1.29
CA ARG A 207 -23.34 19.24 -0.14
C ARG A 207 -24.00 17.92 -0.54
N THR A 208 -24.91 17.97 -1.51
CA THR A 208 -25.62 16.84 -2.15
C THR A 208 -24.73 15.91 -3.01
N ARG A 209 -23.43 15.76 -2.72
CA ARG A 209 -22.47 15.11 -3.63
C ARG A 209 -21.84 13.82 -3.08
N LYS A 210 -22.01 12.73 -3.84
CA LYS A 210 -21.47 11.36 -3.63
C LYS A 210 -19.96 11.23 -3.97
N GLY A 211 -19.10 12.06 -3.40
CA GLY A 211 -17.69 12.14 -3.82
C GLY A 211 -16.70 11.18 -3.13
N ILE A 212 -16.92 10.82 -1.85
CA ILE A 212 -15.88 10.21 -1.01
C ILE A 212 -16.18 8.74 -0.69
N MET A 213 -17.46 8.34 -0.68
CA MET A 213 -17.92 6.95 -0.54
C MET A 213 -17.12 5.92 -1.36
N PRO A 214 -16.76 6.18 -2.64
CA PRO A 214 -16.01 5.21 -3.42
C PRO A 214 -14.55 5.03 -2.97
N ILE A 215 -13.93 6.05 -2.35
CA ILE A 215 -12.58 5.95 -1.76
C ILE A 215 -12.64 5.10 -0.51
N LEU A 216 -13.65 5.31 0.33
CA LEU A 216 -13.88 4.53 1.54
C LEU A 216 -14.07 3.04 1.21
N ARG A 217 -14.86 2.72 0.18
CA ARG A 217 -15.04 1.32 -0.28
C ARG A 217 -13.71 0.66 -0.64
N VAL A 218 -12.89 1.31 -1.45
CA VAL A 218 -11.57 0.76 -1.85
C VAL A 218 -10.63 0.59 -0.66
N LEU A 219 -10.64 1.52 0.29
CA LEU A 219 -9.88 1.39 1.54
C LEU A 219 -10.33 0.18 2.36
N VAL A 220 -11.64 -0.04 2.47
CA VAL A 220 -12.21 -1.19 3.16
C VAL A 220 -11.88 -2.48 2.44
N ASP A 221 -12.01 -2.53 1.11
CA ASP A 221 -11.66 -3.72 0.30
C ASP A 221 -10.18 -4.10 0.50
N ALA A 222 -9.28 -3.12 0.44
CA ALA A 222 -7.85 -3.34 0.69
C ALA A 222 -7.55 -3.80 2.13
N ALA A 223 -8.24 -3.21 3.12
CA ALA A 223 -8.08 -3.61 4.52
C ALA A 223 -8.61 -5.02 4.78
N ILE A 224 -9.72 -5.42 4.15
CA ILE A 224 -10.28 -6.77 4.22
C ILE A 224 -9.30 -7.76 3.62
N LEU A 225 -8.78 -7.49 2.42
CA LEU A 225 -7.81 -8.38 1.75
C LEU A 225 -6.61 -8.67 2.67
N TYR A 226 -5.99 -7.63 3.22
CA TYR A 226 -4.83 -7.80 4.10
C TYR A 226 -5.19 -8.47 5.44
N SER A 227 -6.36 -8.15 6.00
CA SER A 227 -6.82 -8.75 7.26
C SER A 227 -7.14 -10.23 7.10
N VAL A 228 -7.74 -10.64 5.98
CA VAL A 228 -8.03 -12.04 5.67
C VAL A 228 -6.73 -12.83 5.52
N SER A 229 -5.74 -12.30 4.80
CA SER A 229 -4.43 -12.94 4.66
C SER A 229 -3.76 -13.16 6.02
N ASN A 230 -3.69 -12.14 6.88
CA ASN A 230 -3.11 -12.28 8.21
C ASN A 230 -3.92 -13.20 9.12
N CYS A 231 -5.26 -13.14 9.08
CA CYS A 231 -6.11 -14.05 9.85
C CYS A 231 -5.88 -15.52 9.45
N SER A 232 -5.78 -15.79 8.14
CA SER A 232 -5.46 -17.12 7.65
C SER A 232 -4.07 -17.60 8.10
N ALA A 233 -3.08 -16.69 8.18
CA ALA A 233 -1.76 -17.00 8.73
C ALA A 233 -1.81 -17.35 10.23
N ILE A 234 -2.60 -16.61 11.02
CA ILE A 234 -2.82 -16.91 12.45
C ILE A 234 -3.46 -18.31 12.61
N ILE A 235 -4.46 -18.64 11.79
CA ILE A 235 -5.12 -19.95 11.83
C ILE A 235 -4.13 -21.08 11.48
N CYS A 236 -3.31 -20.90 10.45
CA CYS A 236 -2.28 -21.87 10.08
C CYS A 236 -1.22 -22.03 11.17
N PHE A 237 -0.82 -20.93 11.83
CA PHE A 237 0.09 -20.97 12.97
C PHE A 237 -0.52 -21.73 14.16
N ALA A 238 -1.77 -21.43 14.52
CA ALA A 238 -2.47 -22.09 15.62
C ALA A 238 -2.64 -23.61 15.41
N ARG A 239 -2.72 -24.03 14.15
CA ARG A 239 -2.79 -25.46 13.77
C ARG A 239 -1.42 -26.10 13.54
N SER A 240 -0.32 -25.37 13.74
CA SER A 240 1.04 -25.82 13.43
C SER A 240 1.16 -26.42 12.02
N ASN A 241 0.46 -25.81 11.05
CA ASN A 241 0.39 -26.28 9.68
C ASN A 241 1.41 -25.55 8.80
N ASN A 242 2.07 -26.30 7.91
CA ASN A 242 3.02 -25.78 6.92
C ASN A 242 2.37 -24.81 5.91
N GLY A 243 1.03 -24.72 5.87
CA GLY A 243 0.31 -23.66 5.16
C GLY A 243 0.69 -22.23 5.58
N LEU A 244 1.32 -22.05 6.75
CA LEU A 244 1.87 -20.76 7.16
C LEU A 244 2.91 -20.20 6.18
N TYR A 245 3.74 -21.06 5.58
CA TYR A 245 4.74 -20.63 4.59
C TYR A 245 4.05 -20.07 3.34
N VAL A 246 3.05 -20.79 2.84
CA VAL A 246 2.25 -20.40 1.66
C VAL A 246 1.62 -19.02 1.88
N ILE A 247 0.91 -18.86 2.99
CA ILE A 247 0.19 -17.62 3.28
C ILE A 247 1.18 -16.48 3.56
N GLY A 248 2.28 -16.77 4.28
CA GLY A 248 3.33 -15.79 4.56
C GLY A 248 3.90 -15.16 3.30
N ASP A 249 4.11 -15.96 2.28
CA ASP A 249 4.66 -15.50 1.00
C ASP A 249 3.66 -14.71 0.18
N MET A 250 2.38 -15.13 0.19
CA MET A 250 1.28 -14.39 -0.44
C MET A 250 1.02 -13.01 0.18
N ILE A 251 1.38 -12.79 1.46
CA ILE A 251 1.17 -11.50 2.14
C ILE A 251 1.99 -10.39 1.47
N ASN A 252 3.22 -10.67 1.01
CA ASN A 252 4.08 -9.64 0.39
C ASN A 252 3.45 -8.98 -0.85
N PRO A 253 3.13 -9.71 -1.92
CA PRO A 253 2.49 -9.09 -3.07
C PRO A 253 1.11 -8.50 -2.72
N THR A 254 0.40 -9.06 -1.74
CA THR A 254 -0.89 -8.49 -1.25
C THR A 254 -0.72 -7.08 -0.68
N ILE A 255 0.35 -6.79 0.07
CA ILE A 255 0.66 -5.44 0.59
C ILE A 255 0.80 -4.44 -0.55
N SER A 256 1.58 -4.80 -1.57
CA SER A 256 1.81 -3.94 -2.74
C SER A 256 0.52 -3.68 -3.52
N ILE A 257 -0.28 -4.73 -3.75
CA ILE A 257 -1.58 -4.63 -4.43
C ILE A 257 -2.53 -3.70 -3.67
N ALA A 258 -2.67 -3.89 -2.35
CA ALA A 258 -3.50 -3.05 -1.50
C ALA A 258 -3.07 -1.58 -1.57
N PHE A 259 -1.76 -1.32 -1.52
CA PHE A 259 -1.22 0.02 -1.66
C PHE A 259 -1.57 0.66 -3.02
N TYR A 260 -1.30 -0.02 -4.13
CA TYR A 260 -1.58 0.49 -5.48
C TYR A 260 -3.07 0.71 -5.71
N MET A 261 -3.92 -0.21 -5.26
CA MET A 261 -5.39 -0.11 -5.40
C MET A 261 -5.91 1.19 -4.77
N VAL A 262 -5.48 1.48 -3.53
CA VAL A 262 -5.93 2.69 -2.84
C VAL A 262 -5.30 3.94 -3.47
N PHE A 263 -4.05 3.88 -3.89
CA PHE A 263 -3.38 5.00 -4.52
C PHE A 263 -4.03 5.41 -5.86
N ILE A 264 -4.22 4.45 -6.76
CA ILE A 264 -4.90 4.64 -8.05
C ILE A 264 -6.27 5.28 -7.82
N ARG A 265 -7.02 4.80 -6.81
CA ARG A 265 -8.34 5.38 -6.49
C ARG A 265 -8.23 6.84 -6.03
N ILE A 266 -7.26 7.18 -5.19
CA ILE A 266 -7.05 8.58 -4.78
C ILE A 266 -6.70 9.46 -5.98
N ALA A 267 -5.81 8.99 -6.85
CA ALA A 267 -5.40 9.75 -8.03
C ALA A 267 -6.60 10.06 -8.94
N ILE A 268 -7.40 9.04 -9.28
CA ILE A 268 -8.60 9.21 -10.11
C ILE A 268 -9.61 10.20 -9.48
N ASN A 269 -9.80 10.16 -8.16
CA ASN A 269 -10.74 11.06 -7.50
C ASN A 269 -10.23 12.51 -7.45
N LYS A 270 -8.92 12.74 -7.27
CA LYS A 270 -8.33 14.08 -7.39
C LYS A 270 -8.56 14.66 -8.78
N ASP A 271 -8.30 13.87 -9.81
CA ASP A 271 -8.53 14.27 -11.21
C ASP A 271 -9.99 14.64 -11.46
N THR A 272 -10.92 13.83 -10.92
CA THR A 272 -12.35 14.08 -11.06
C THR A 272 -12.75 15.41 -10.39
N GLN A 273 -12.18 15.73 -9.22
CA GLN A 273 -12.46 16.99 -8.52
C GLN A 273 -11.86 18.20 -9.25
N GLU A 274 -10.64 18.11 -9.77
CA GLU A 274 -10.01 19.18 -10.57
C GLU A 274 -10.74 19.42 -11.89
N PHE A 275 -11.10 18.36 -12.61
CA PHE A 275 -11.86 18.44 -13.86
C PHE A 275 -13.20 19.14 -13.64
N ILE A 276 -13.94 18.71 -12.63
CA ILE A 276 -15.23 19.32 -12.28
C ILE A 276 -15.06 20.77 -11.83
N SER A 277 -14.03 21.10 -11.05
CA SER A 277 -13.79 22.48 -10.62
C SER A 277 -13.49 23.38 -11.83
N THR A 278 -12.72 22.89 -12.79
CA THR A 278 -12.42 23.60 -14.05
C THR A 278 -13.68 23.79 -14.89
N VAL A 279 -14.51 22.75 -15.04
CA VAL A 279 -15.76 22.82 -15.83
C VAL A 279 -16.80 23.72 -15.15
N CYS A 280 -17.00 23.61 -13.84
CA CYS A 280 -17.97 24.42 -13.10
C CYS A 280 -17.54 25.89 -12.97
N VAL A 281 -16.24 26.19 -12.88
CA VAL A 281 -15.74 27.58 -12.96
C VAL A 281 -15.88 28.10 -14.39
N GLY A 282 -15.70 27.25 -15.41
CA GLY A 282 -15.95 27.59 -16.83
C GLY A 282 -17.41 27.70 -17.26
N THR A 283 -18.38 27.28 -16.43
CA THR A 283 -19.83 27.43 -16.70
C THR A 283 -20.50 28.50 -15.83
N GLY A 284 -19.72 29.24 -15.04
CA GLY A 284 -20.19 30.30 -14.13
C GLY A 284 -20.19 31.73 -14.69
N GLU A 285 -19.84 31.94 -15.96
CA GLU A 285 -19.87 33.27 -16.62
C GLU A 285 -20.65 33.22 -17.94
N THR A 286 -21.97 33.06 -17.85
CA THR A 286 -22.87 33.43 -18.98
C THR A 286 -24.19 34.05 -18.51
N ASP A 287 -24.15 34.77 -17.39
CA ASP A 287 -25.26 35.67 -17.04
C ASP A 287 -24.73 36.91 -16.29
N ARG A 288 -23.97 37.74 -17.01
CA ARG A 288 -23.82 39.16 -16.67
C ARG A 288 -24.06 39.95 -17.94
N GLY A 289 -25.09 40.78 -17.88
CA GLY A 289 -25.55 41.64 -18.96
C GLY A 289 -24.41 42.37 -19.64
N ILE A 290 -24.57 42.48 -20.95
CA ILE A 290 -23.76 43.24 -21.90
C ILE A 290 -23.44 44.63 -21.33
N PRO A 291 -22.16 45.00 -21.13
CA PRO A 291 -21.73 46.38 -21.24
C PRO A 291 -20.95 46.49 -22.55
N LEU A 292 -21.58 47.10 -23.54
CA LEU A 292 -20.91 47.55 -24.75
C LEU A 292 -19.90 48.63 -24.34
N HIS A 293 -18.61 48.29 -24.25
CA HIS A 293 -17.55 49.28 -24.04
C HIS A 293 -16.53 49.16 -25.16
N TYR A 294 -16.71 50.02 -26.17
CA TYR A 294 -15.72 50.28 -27.21
C TYR A 294 -14.55 51.09 -26.64
N PRO A 295 -13.28 50.82 -27.02
CA PRO A 295 -12.15 51.66 -26.64
C PRO A 295 -12.09 52.90 -27.57
N ILE A 296 -12.33 54.09 -27.02
CA ILE A 296 -12.08 55.36 -27.73
C ILE A 296 -10.67 55.84 -27.39
N GLN A 297 -9.81 55.94 -28.41
CA GLN A 297 -8.50 56.59 -28.34
C GLN A 297 -8.63 58.09 -28.06
N PRO A 298 -7.73 58.70 -27.26
CA PRO A 298 -7.77 60.14 -27.02
C PRO A 298 -7.30 60.93 -28.26
N LEU A 299 -8.20 61.70 -28.85
CA LEU A 299 -7.91 62.66 -29.91
C LEU A 299 -7.20 63.90 -29.33
N ARG A 300 -6.04 64.22 -29.90
CA ARG A 300 -5.23 65.42 -29.61
C ARG A 300 -6.05 66.69 -29.77
N THR A 301 -6.06 67.51 -28.72
CA THR A 301 -6.52 68.89 -28.77
C THR A 301 -5.55 69.74 -29.57
N SER A 302 -6.03 70.30 -30.70
CA SER A 302 -5.35 71.38 -31.41
C SER A 302 -6.14 72.65 -31.14
N SER A 303 -5.51 73.58 -30.44
CA SER A 303 -6.02 74.93 -30.18
C SER A 303 -6.07 75.72 -31.49
N THR A 304 -7.24 76.28 -31.82
CA THR A 304 -7.35 77.50 -32.64
C THR A 304 -8.45 78.38 -32.08
N ALA A 305 -8.06 79.63 -31.81
CA ALA A 305 -8.85 80.69 -31.20
C ALA A 305 -9.78 81.42 -32.20
N TYR A 306 -10.68 82.23 -31.61
CA TYR A 306 -11.39 83.39 -32.20
C TYR A 306 -12.59 83.05 -33.12
N LYS A 307 -13.75 83.71 -33.09
CA LYS A 307 -14.14 85.04 -32.61
C LYS A 307 -15.66 85.08 -32.38
N GLN A 308 -16.07 85.87 -31.39
CA GLN A 308 -17.45 86.20 -31.06
C GLN A 308 -17.89 87.40 -31.91
N ASP A 309 -19.04 87.30 -32.56
CA ASP A 309 -19.79 88.47 -33.04
C ASP A 309 -21.27 88.24 -32.77
N ASP A 310 -21.77 89.01 -31.80
CA ASP A 310 -23.17 89.30 -31.59
C ASP A 310 -23.70 90.10 -32.79
N THR A 311 -24.94 89.86 -33.22
CA THR A 311 -25.90 90.95 -33.47
C THR A 311 -27.32 90.41 -33.62
N SER A 312 -28.18 91.09 -32.87
CA SER A 312 -29.64 91.11 -32.86
C SER A 312 -30.28 91.56 -34.17
N SER A 313 -31.47 90.99 -34.43
CA SER A 313 -32.69 91.56 -35.05
C SER A 313 -33.26 90.71 -36.18
#